data_AF-A0A8J2W4W2-F1
#
_entry.id   AF-A0A8J2W4W2-F1
#
_cell.length_a   1.000
_cell.length_b   1.000
_cell.length_c   1.000
_cell.angle_alpha   90.00
_cell.angle_beta   90.00
_cell.angle_gamma   90.00
#
_symmetry.space_group_name_H-M   'P 1'
#
loop_
_entity.id
_entity.type
_entity.pdbx_description
1 polymer ?
#
loop_
_entity_poly.entity_id
_entity_poly.type
_entity_poly.pdbx_seq_one_letter_code
_entity_poly.pdbx_strand_id
1 'polypeptide(L)'
;MFAFVVALALSAPVALAEEEAMKNLTTVTWAHAVNNKTYLEAALASELSMLEADVVLGHITGKDGPPIPIMAHPPATTSDLSLGDFLTGVAQYNNVNAKQKGVKLDFKSIEAFEKAQDIIAPFSKPEVTFPLWLNADILPGPIKATTKPVDAEKFIQLASKHPRAVLSIGWTTNYGGNITEGEYSREQIGSMLRLVNEHNVNQTVTFPVRAGLASNSQPVLLDLVRETSSLNSSITVWSSEGDNVEVDRLRALILTMGLEKTYLDVPHELAAKLHLPPPTNTKN
;
A
#
# COMPACT_ATOMS: atom_id res chain seq x y z
N MET A 1 35.20 -40.76 45.53
CA MET A 1 35.17 -40.55 44.07
C MET A 1 33.78 -40.96 43.58
N PHE A 2 32.83 -40.04 43.61
CA PHE A 2 31.51 -40.18 42.98
C PHE A 2 31.10 -38.78 42.55
N ALA A 3 31.11 -38.53 41.24
CA ALA A 3 30.68 -37.28 40.65
C ALA A 3 29.15 -37.30 40.53
N PHE A 4 28.50 -36.37 41.22
CA PHE A 4 27.08 -36.07 41.02
C PHE A 4 26.96 -35.21 39.75
N VAL A 5 26.45 -35.80 38.66
CA VAL A 5 26.06 -35.04 37.47
C VAL A 5 24.67 -34.48 37.74
N VAL A 6 24.59 -33.17 37.97
CA VAL A 6 23.33 -32.43 37.95
C VAL A 6 22.94 -32.24 36.48
N ALA A 7 21.96 -33.00 36.01
CA ALA A 7 21.31 -32.73 34.74
C ALA A 7 20.43 -31.49 34.90
N LEU A 8 20.87 -30.34 34.38
CA LEU A 8 19.96 -29.22 34.13
C LEU A 8 19.04 -29.63 32.97
N ALA A 9 17.79 -29.96 33.28
CA ALA A 9 16.73 -29.91 32.30
C ALA A 9 16.47 -28.43 31.97
N LEU A 10 17.09 -27.93 30.90
CA LEU A 10 16.64 -26.72 30.24
C LEU A 10 15.27 -27.03 29.65
N SER A 11 14.21 -26.67 30.38
CA SER A 11 12.90 -26.51 29.78
C SER A 11 13.04 -25.41 28.73
N ALA A 12 13.23 -25.81 27.48
CA ALA A 12 13.01 -24.93 26.33
C ALA A 12 11.65 -24.25 26.55
N PRO A 13 11.55 -22.92 26.35
CA PRO A 13 10.27 -22.26 26.52
C PRO A 13 9.29 -22.95 25.57
N VAL A 14 8.30 -23.58 26.19
CA VAL A 14 7.13 -24.15 25.57
C VAL A 14 6.56 -23.06 24.67
N ALA A 15 6.83 -23.21 23.38
CA ALA A 15 6.11 -22.63 22.26
C ALA A 15 5.75 -21.14 22.44
N LEU A 16 6.44 -20.15 21.87
CA LEU A 16 6.44 -19.80 20.42
C LEU A 16 5.17 -20.16 19.61
N ALA A 17 4.11 -20.62 20.28
CA ALA A 17 2.82 -21.03 19.74
C ALA A 17 1.68 -20.57 20.67
N GLU A 18 1.84 -19.42 21.31
CA GLU A 18 0.73 -18.47 21.26
C GLU A 18 0.77 -17.89 19.86
N GLU A 19 0.13 -18.63 18.95
CA GLU A 19 -0.63 -18.12 17.81
C GLU A 19 -0.46 -16.59 17.66
N GLU A 20 0.54 -16.15 16.87
CA GLU A 20 0.40 -14.85 16.22
C GLU A 20 -0.94 -14.96 15.50
N ALA A 21 -1.99 -14.37 16.08
CA ALA A 21 -3.29 -14.29 15.47
C ALA A 21 -3.04 -13.84 14.04
N MET A 22 -3.23 -14.74 13.05
CA MET A 22 -2.84 -14.46 11.67
C MET A 22 -3.40 -13.10 11.32
N LYS A 23 -2.51 -12.11 11.18
CA LYS A 23 -2.91 -10.71 11.07
C LYS A 23 -3.73 -10.59 9.80
N ASN A 24 -5.05 -10.46 9.91
CA ASN A 24 -5.89 -10.38 8.73
C ASN A 24 -5.77 -8.98 8.10
N LEU A 25 -4.87 -8.80 7.13
CA LEU A 25 -4.64 -7.51 6.47
C LEU A 25 -5.83 -7.09 5.59
N THR A 26 -6.73 -8.01 5.23
CA THR A 26 -7.93 -7.67 4.45
C THR A 26 -8.96 -6.89 5.27
N THR A 27 -8.78 -6.77 6.60
CA THR A 27 -9.65 -5.95 7.45
C THR A 27 -9.17 -4.50 7.59
N VAL A 28 -8.00 -4.17 7.04
CA VAL A 28 -7.54 -2.78 6.97
C VAL A 28 -8.44 -2.04 5.99
N THR A 29 -9.04 -0.94 6.46
CA THR A 29 -10.01 -0.15 5.73
C THR A 29 -9.43 1.18 5.26
N TRP A 30 -9.91 1.67 4.12
CA TRP A 30 -9.29 2.77 3.38
C TRP A 30 -10.28 3.90 3.12
N ALA A 31 -9.83 5.14 3.33
CA ALA A 31 -10.43 6.30 2.69
C ALA A 31 -9.63 6.56 1.41
N HIS A 32 -10.28 6.45 0.25
CA HIS A 32 -9.66 6.68 -1.05
C HIS A 32 -9.75 8.14 -1.44
N ALA A 33 -8.74 8.65 -2.17
CA ALA A 33 -8.74 9.97 -2.80
C ALA A 33 -9.08 11.11 -1.83
N VAL A 34 -8.43 11.13 -0.66
CA VAL A 34 -8.60 12.16 0.38
C VAL A 34 -7.91 13.47 -0.05
N ASN A 35 -8.46 14.08 -1.10
CA ASN A 35 -7.81 15.11 -1.90
C ASN A 35 -8.25 16.54 -1.57
N ASN A 36 -9.00 16.76 -0.49
CA ASN A 36 -9.44 18.09 -0.06
C ASN A 36 -9.66 18.14 1.45
N LYS A 37 -9.68 19.35 2.01
CA LYS A 37 -9.80 19.56 3.46
C LYS A 37 -11.07 18.95 4.06
N THR A 38 -12.22 19.21 3.44
CA THR A 38 -13.52 18.71 3.91
C THR A 38 -13.50 17.18 4.04
N TYR A 39 -12.93 16.49 3.05
CA TYR A 39 -12.87 15.05 3.08
C TYR A 39 -11.79 14.52 4.03
N LEU A 40 -10.66 15.21 4.17
CA LEU A 40 -9.67 14.89 5.21
C LEU A 40 -10.30 14.93 6.60
N GLU A 41 -11.05 15.97 6.93
CA GLU A 41 -11.76 16.10 8.22
C GLU A 41 -12.73 14.94 8.45
N ALA A 42 -13.54 14.60 7.44
CA ALA A 42 -14.47 13.48 7.51
C ALA A 42 -13.76 12.13 7.67
N ALA A 43 -12.65 11.92 6.95
CA ALA A 43 -11.91 10.67 6.99
C ALA A 43 -11.15 10.47 8.32
N LEU A 44 -10.63 11.56 8.91
CA LEU A 44 -10.06 11.56 10.25
C LEU A 44 -11.11 11.18 11.30
N ALA A 45 -12.34 11.71 11.20
CA ALA A 45 -13.44 11.40 12.11
C ALA A 45 -14.06 10.00 11.94
N SER A 46 -13.72 9.28 10.85
CA SER A 46 -14.28 7.96 10.54
C SER A 46 -13.63 6.81 11.32
N GLU A 47 -14.13 5.59 11.13
CA GLU A 47 -13.50 4.36 11.63
C GLU A 47 -12.47 3.75 10.68
N LEU A 48 -12.18 4.41 9.54
CA LEU A 48 -11.24 3.92 8.53
C LEU A 48 -9.80 3.91 9.05
N SER A 49 -8.97 2.99 8.57
CA SER A 49 -7.63 2.74 9.09
C SER A 49 -6.54 3.53 8.36
N MET A 50 -6.64 3.61 7.03
CA MET A 50 -5.65 4.23 6.15
C MET A 50 -6.29 5.37 5.35
N LEU A 51 -5.58 6.47 5.19
CA LEU A 51 -5.95 7.57 4.31
C LEU A 51 -5.05 7.55 3.09
N GLU A 52 -5.64 7.24 1.94
CA GLU A 52 -4.99 7.30 0.65
C GLU A 52 -5.32 8.65 -0.02
N ALA A 53 -4.29 9.29 -0.57
CA ALA A 53 -4.46 10.56 -1.27
C ALA A 53 -3.47 10.70 -2.42
N ASP A 54 -3.96 11.28 -3.51
CA ASP A 54 -3.21 11.49 -4.73
C ASP A 54 -2.33 12.74 -4.60
N VAL A 55 -1.08 12.63 -5.02
CA VAL A 55 -0.12 13.73 -4.97
C VAL A 55 0.29 14.17 -6.37
N VAL A 56 -0.02 15.42 -6.69
CA VAL A 56 0.37 16.11 -7.93
C VAL A 56 1.11 17.39 -7.62
N LEU A 57 1.87 17.88 -8.60
CA LEU A 57 2.50 19.20 -8.55
C LEU A 57 1.49 20.24 -9.06
N GLY A 58 1.11 21.20 -8.21
CA GLY A 58 0.04 22.16 -8.51
C GLY A 58 0.01 23.35 -7.56
N HIS A 59 -1.15 24.01 -7.45
CA HIS A 59 -1.30 25.23 -6.64
C HIS A 59 -2.41 25.08 -5.59
N ILE A 60 -2.26 25.79 -4.48
CA ILE A 60 -3.37 25.94 -3.54
C ILE A 60 -4.38 26.92 -4.12
N THR A 61 -5.66 26.57 -4.10
CA THR A 61 -6.75 27.40 -4.62
C THR A 61 -6.67 28.83 -4.07
N GLY A 62 -6.59 29.81 -4.98
CA GLY A 62 -6.52 31.23 -4.64
C GLY A 62 -5.16 31.71 -4.11
N LYS A 63 -4.08 30.92 -4.21
CA LYS A 63 -2.72 31.33 -3.86
C LYS A 63 -1.81 31.34 -5.10
N ASP A 64 -1.08 32.43 -5.26
CA ASP A 64 0.00 32.55 -6.24
C ASP A 64 1.30 31.94 -5.71
N GLY A 65 2.18 31.52 -6.63
CA GLY A 65 3.51 31.01 -6.29
C GLY A 65 3.97 29.91 -7.25
N PRO A 66 5.18 29.37 -7.02
CA PRO A 66 5.61 28.17 -7.73
C PRO A 66 4.73 26.98 -7.35
N PRO A 67 4.59 25.98 -8.23
CA PRO A 67 3.78 24.83 -7.91
C PRO A 67 4.44 23.98 -6.82
N ILE A 68 3.62 23.42 -5.94
CA ILE A 68 4.01 22.59 -4.79
C ILE A 68 3.25 21.25 -4.81
N PRO A 69 3.69 20.22 -4.07
CA PRO A 69 2.91 19.01 -3.88
C PRO A 69 1.58 19.30 -3.18
N ILE A 70 0.48 18.97 -3.83
CA ILE A 70 -0.89 19.13 -3.34
C ILE A 70 -1.63 17.80 -3.40
N MET A 71 -2.68 17.69 -2.59
CA MET A 71 -3.59 16.55 -2.61
C MET A 71 -4.60 16.73 -3.75
N ALA A 72 -4.44 16.03 -4.86
CA ALA A 72 -5.32 16.11 -6.03
C ALA A 72 -5.07 14.97 -7.01
N HIS A 73 -6.14 14.52 -7.68
CA HIS A 73 -6.06 13.56 -8.78
C HIS A 73 -6.07 14.27 -10.15
N PRO A 74 -5.21 13.89 -11.11
CA PRO A 74 -5.27 14.41 -12.48
C PRO A 74 -6.68 14.29 -13.11
N PRO A 75 -7.13 15.26 -13.91
CA PRO A 75 -6.38 16.41 -14.43
C PRO A 75 -6.36 17.63 -13.49
N ALA A 76 -6.83 17.51 -12.24
CA ALA A 76 -6.82 18.63 -11.31
C ALA A 76 -5.37 19.04 -10.98
N THR A 77 -5.09 20.33 -11.10
CA THR A 77 -3.80 20.95 -10.78
C THR A 77 -3.92 21.99 -9.65
N THR A 78 -5.08 22.03 -9.00
CA THR A 78 -5.38 22.87 -7.85
C THR A 78 -6.09 22.07 -6.77
N SER A 79 -5.85 22.43 -5.51
CA SER A 79 -6.51 21.85 -4.34
C SER A 79 -6.58 22.88 -3.21
N ASP A 80 -7.49 22.72 -2.26
CA ASP A 80 -7.46 23.49 -1.02
C ASP A 80 -6.50 22.92 0.03
N LEU A 81 -5.86 21.79 -0.28
CA LEU A 81 -5.07 20.98 0.64
C LEU A 81 -3.66 20.68 0.06
N SER A 82 -2.63 21.18 0.75
CA SER A 82 -1.23 20.86 0.43
C SER A 82 -0.82 19.51 1.01
N LEU A 83 0.24 18.89 0.50
CA LEU A 83 0.84 17.70 1.11
C LEU A 83 1.27 17.95 2.56
N GLY A 84 1.87 19.11 2.82
CA GLY A 84 2.32 19.48 4.17
C GLY A 84 1.16 19.61 5.16
N ASP A 85 0.07 20.27 4.74
CA ASP A 85 -1.13 20.43 5.57
C ASP A 85 -1.80 19.08 5.82
N PHE A 86 -1.87 18.21 4.80
CA PHE A 86 -2.42 16.86 4.94
C PHE A 86 -1.65 16.04 5.99
N LEU A 87 -0.31 15.91 5.83
CA LEU A 87 0.51 15.12 6.76
C LEU A 87 0.49 15.71 8.18
N THR A 88 0.50 17.04 8.30
CA THR A 88 0.39 17.73 9.58
C THR A 88 -0.95 17.46 10.24
N GLY A 89 -2.06 17.52 9.49
CA GLY A 89 -3.40 17.23 10.01
C GLY A 89 -3.54 15.79 10.52
N VAL A 90 -3.02 14.81 9.76
CA VAL A 90 -3.00 13.41 10.19
C VAL A 90 -2.15 13.21 11.44
N ALA A 91 -0.95 13.79 11.50
CA ALA A 91 -0.09 13.67 12.68
C ALA A 91 -0.72 14.32 13.92
N GLN A 92 -1.34 15.49 13.79
CA GLN A 92 -2.04 16.16 14.88
C GLN A 92 -3.19 15.31 15.41
N TYR A 93 -4.00 14.73 14.52
CA TYR A 93 -5.05 13.80 14.92
C TYR A 93 -4.47 12.58 15.67
N ASN A 94 -3.43 11.96 15.12
CA ASN A 94 -2.82 10.75 15.68
C ASN A 94 -2.14 10.96 17.04
N ASN A 95 -1.72 12.18 17.35
CA ASN A 95 -1.08 12.51 18.63
C ASN A 95 -2.06 12.52 19.82
N VAL A 96 -3.36 12.69 19.57
CA VAL A 96 -4.38 12.82 20.62
C VAL A 96 -5.47 11.76 20.56
N ASN A 97 -5.48 10.90 19.54
CA ASN A 97 -6.46 9.83 19.37
C ASN A 97 -5.80 8.46 19.48
N ALA A 98 -6.42 7.55 20.25
CA ALA A 98 -5.92 6.19 20.41
C ALA A 98 -5.97 5.38 19.10
N LYS A 99 -6.98 5.63 18.26
CA LYS A 99 -7.12 4.99 16.95
C LYS A 99 -6.39 5.82 15.89
N GLN A 100 -5.12 5.53 15.71
CA GLN A 100 -4.29 6.22 14.72
C GLN A 100 -4.68 5.86 13.28
N LYS A 101 -4.47 6.82 12.37
CA LYS A 101 -4.65 6.70 10.92
C LYS A 101 -3.29 6.50 10.26
N GLY A 102 -3.19 5.52 9.38
CA GLY A 102 -2.06 5.43 8.46
C GLY A 102 -2.25 6.30 7.23
N VAL A 103 -1.16 6.50 6.48
CA VAL A 103 -1.12 7.34 5.28
C VAL A 103 -0.59 6.54 4.10
N LYS A 104 -1.23 6.67 2.93
CA LYS A 104 -0.71 6.22 1.64
C LYS A 104 -0.72 7.39 0.65
N LEU A 105 0.47 7.81 0.23
CA LEU A 105 0.65 8.93 -0.71
C LEU A 105 0.83 8.36 -2.11
N ASP A 106 -0.15 8.57 -3.00
CA ASP A 106 -0.11 8.13 -4.39
C ASP A 106 0.46 9.19 -5.33
N PHE A 107 1.76 9.10 -5.62
CA PHE A 107 2.45 10.05 -6.50
C PHE A 107 2.12 9.79 -7.95
N LYS A 108 1.54 10.79 -8.61
CA LYS A 108 1.18 10.74 -10.04
C LYS A 108 2.30 11.19 -10.98
N SER A 109 3.39 11.72 -10.44
CA SER A 109 4.56 12.12 -11.21
C SER A 109 5.83 12.11 -10.34
N ILE A 110 6.99 11.95 -10.99
CA ILE A 110 8.27 11.95 -10.28
C ILE A 110 8.61 13.35 -9.75
N GLU A 111 8.22 14.40 -10.46
CA GLU A 111 8.46 15.80 -10.09
C GLU A 111 7.72 16.15 -8.79
N ALA A 112 6.49 15.64 -8.61
CA ALA A 112 5.76 15.77 -7.36
C ALA A 112 6.49 15.07 -6.21
N PHE A 113 7.01 13.87 -6.43
CA PHE A 113 7.74 13.11 -5.41
C PHE A 113 9.09 13.74 -5.05
N GLU A 114 9.81 14.30 -6.02
CA GLU A 114 11.04 15.08 -5.79
C GLU A 114 10.78 16.30 -4.90
N LYS A 115 9.73 17.06 -5.19
CA LYS A 115 9.35 18.24 -4.40
C LYS A 115 8.80 17.89 -3.02
N ALA A 116 8.37 16.64 -2.82
CA ALA A 116 7.80 16.18 -1.57
C ALA A 116 8.83 15.69 -0.54
N GLN A 117 10.08 15.43 -0.92
CA GLN A 117 11.07 14.79 -0.05
C GLN A 117 11.23 15.46 1.31
N ASP A 118 11.44 16.78 1.33
CA ASP A 118 11.61 17.54 2.57
C ASP A 118 10.31 17.65 3.38
N ILE A 119 9.16 17.59 2.71
CA ILE A 119 7.83 17.60 3.35
C ILE A 119 7.57 16.26 4.04
N ILE A 120 7.97 15.14 3.43
CA ILE A 120 7.78 13.79 3.95
C ILE A 120 8.78 13.46 5.05
N ALA A 121 10.02 13.95 4.97
CA ALA A 121 11.11 13.56 5.86
C ALA A 121 10.76 13.58 7.36
N PRO A 122 10.09 14.61 7.91
CA PRO A 122 9.67 14.64 9.32
C PRO A 122 8.74 13.48 9.71
N PHE A 123 7.88 13.03 8.78
CA PHE A 123 6.88 11.98 9.01
C PHE A 123 7.44 10.56 8.83
N SER A 124 8.67 10.45 8.30
CA SER A 124 9.36 9.15 8.14
C SER A 124 10.28 8.79 9.32
N LYS A 125 10.45 9.69 10.31
CA LYS A 125 11.40 9.53 11.43
C LYS A 125 10.90 8.63 12.57
N PRO A 126 11.79 7.90 13.29
CA PRO A 126 11.46 6.93 14.35
C PRO A 126 10.32 7.30 15.32
N GLU A 127 10.16 8.58 15.63
CA GLU A 127 9.18 9.10 16.58
C GLU A 127 7.74 9.06 16.03
N VAL A 128 7.57 8.93 14.72
CA VAL A 128 6.27 8.81 14.07
C VAL A 128 5.82 7.36 14.14
N THR A 129 4.67 7.15 14.79
CA THR A 129 4.14 5.83 15.14
C THR A 129 3.13 5.26 14.14
N PHE A 130 2.59 6.10 13.24
CA PHE A 130 1.64 5.65 12.22
C PHE A 130 2.37 5.24 10.93
N PRO A 131 1.82 4.28 10.16
CA PRO A 131 2.46 3.84 8.92
C PRO A 131 2.33 4.91 7.83
N LEU A 132 3.43 5.12 7.11
CA LEU A 132 3.50 5.96 5.92
C LEU A 132 3.86 5.10 4.71
N TRP A 133 3.06 5.16 3.66
CA TRP A 133 3.25 4.39 2.43
C TRP A 133 3.51 5.37 1.28
N LEU A 134 4.53 5.04 0.48
CA LEU A 134 4.90 5.78 -0.73
C LEU A 134 4.44 4.95 -1.93
N ASN A 135 3.37 5.40 -2.57
CA ASN A 135 2.73 4.70 -3.68
C ASN A 135 3.05 5.37 -5.01
N ALA A 136 3.32 4.55 -6.02
CA ALA A 136 3.35 5.00 -7.41
C ALA A 136 3.23 3.80 -8.37
N ASP A 137 2.60 4.04 -9.51
CA ASP A 137 2.69 3.18 -10.68
C ASP A 137 4.00 3.47 -11.43
N ILE A 138 5.02 2.65 -11.19
CA ILE A 138 6.38 2.87 -11.70
C ILE A 138 6.73 2.02 -12.92
N LEU A 139 5.90 1.02 -13.24
CA LEU A 139 6.07 0.16 -14.41
C LEU A 139 4.84 0.19 -15.33
N PRO A 140 4.99 -0.08 -16.64
CA PRO A 140 3.85 -0.25 -17.53
C PRO A 140 3.11 -1.55 -17.22
N GLY A 141 1.80 -1.47 -17.03
CA GLY A 141 1.00 -2.66 -16.72
C GLY A 141 0.17 -3.19 -17.88
N PRO A 142 -0.75 -4.13 -17.57
CA PRO A 142 -1.50 -4.88 -18.57
C PRO A 142 -2.38 -4.00 -19.47
N ILE A 143 -2.78 -4.60 -20.59
CA ILE A 143 -3.78 -4.05 -21.51
C ILE A 143 -3.37 -2.69 -22.12
N LYS A 144 -2.08 -2.58 -22.47
CA LYS A 144 -1.51 -1.42 -23.18
C LYS A 144 -1.88 -0.10 -22.51
N ALA A 145 -1.62 -0.01 -21.20
CA ALA A 145 -1.83 1.21 -20.46
C ALA A 145 -1.11 2.39 -21.12
N THR A 146 -1.85 3.48 -21.34
CA THR A 146 -1.36 4.70 -22.02
C THR A 146 -0.80 5.73 -21.04
N THR A 147 -1.16 5.62 -19.76
CA THR A 147 -0.59 6.44 -18.69
C THR A 147 0.91 6.20 -18.61
N LYS A 148 1.69 7.27 -18.66
CA LYS A 148 3.13 7.22 -18.47
C LYS A 148 3.42 6.85 -17.00
N PRO A 149 4.16 5.77 -16.72
CA PRO A 149 4.58 5.44 -15.36
C PRO A 149 5.48 6.53 -14.76
N VAL A 150 5.48 6.61 -13.43
CA VAL A 150 6.48 7.38 -12.68
C VAL A 150 7.86 6.77 -12.92
N ASP A 151 8.90 7.61 -12.97
CA ASP A 151 10.28 7.14 -13.17
C ASP A 151 10.71 6.17 -12.05
N ALA A 152 10.91 4.91 -12.41
CA ALA A 152 11.09 3.82 -11.47
C ALA A 152 12.39 3.92 -10.66
N GLU A 153 13.52 4.13 -11.34
CA GLU A 153 14.84 4.18 -10.70
C GLU A 153 14.91 5.37 -9.75
N LYS A 154 14.43 6.54 -10.21
CA LYS A 154 14.42 7.77 -9.42
C LYS A 154 13.45 7.68 -8.24
N PHE A 155 12.29 7.05 -8.42
CA PHE A 155 11.35 6.81 -7.33
C PHE A 155 12.00 5.94 -6.24
N ILE A 156 12.58 4.79 -6.58
CA ILE A 156 13.23 3.92 -5.59
C ILE A 156 14.40 4.62 -4.90
N GLN A 157 15.23 5.33 -5.66
CA GLN A 157 16.36 6.09 -5.11
C GLN A 157 15.90 7.12 -4.08
N LEU A 158 14.86 7.90 -4.39
CA LEU A 158 14.32 8.90 -3.48
C LEU A 158 13.64 8.25 -2.26
N ALA A 159 12.86 7.19 -2.47
CA ALA A 159 12.16 6.52 -1.40
C ALA A 159 13.10 5.86 -0.38
N SER A 160 14.32 5.48 -0.79
CA SER A 160 15.38 4.96 0.11
C SER A 160 15.78 5.94 1.23
N LYS A 161 15.51 7.24 1.06
CA LYS A 161 15.71 8.27 2.10
C LYS A 161 14.69 8.18 3.24
N HIS A 162 13.64 7.38 3.05
CA HIS A 162 12.55 7.19 4.01
C HIS A 162 12.43 5.70 4.40
N PRO A 163 13.46 5.10 5.04
CA PRO A 163 13.60 3.64 5.19
C PRO A 163 12.51 2.96 6.04
N ARG A 164 11.73 3.71 6.81
CA ARG A 164 10.58 3.19 7.57
C ARG A 164 9.25 3.29 6.81
N ALA A 165 9.23 3.96 5.67
CA ALA A 165 8.03 3.99 4.84
C ALA A 165 7.88 2.66 4.09
N VAL A 166 6.65 2.22 3.90
CA VAL A 166 6.32 1.07 3.05
C VAL A 166 6.35 1.54 1.59
N LEU A 167 7.02 0.80 0.72
CA LEU A 167 6.94 1.03 -0.72
C LEU A 167 5.71 0.33 -1.27
N SER A 168 4.82 1.07 -1.92
CA SER A 168 3.63 0.56 -2.59
C SER A 168 3.80 0.75 -4.11
N ILE A 169 4.55 -0.15 -4.74
CA ILE A 169 5.03 0.04 -6.12
C ILE A 169 4.27 -0.83 -7.11
N GLY A 170 3.63 -0.18 -8.08
CA GLY A 170 2.64 -0.80 -8.96
C GLY A 170 2.96 -0.71 -10.44
N TRP A 171 1.93 -1.03 -11.22
CA TRP A 171 1.92 -0.90 -12.65
C TRP A 171 0.75 -0.03 -13.08
N THR A 172 0.95 0.80 -14.10
CA THR A 172 -0.14 1.54 -14.74
C THR A 172 -1.16 0.54 -15.31
N THR A 173 -2.46 0.82 -15.21
CA THR A 173 -3.49 -0.10 -15.73
C THR A 173 -4.44 0.58 -16.69
N ASN A 174 -4.93 -0.18 -17.68
CA ASN A 174 -6.01 0.22 -18.58
C ASN A 174 -7.08 -0.87 -18.58
N TYR A 175 -7.88 -0.86 -17.52
CA TYR A 175 -8.96 -1.83 -17.26
C TYR A 175 -10.22 -1.07 -16.85
N GLY A 176 -11.39 -1.70 -16.98
CA GLY A 176 -12.68 -1.08 -16.70
C GLY A 176 -13.38 -0.54 -17.95
N GLY A 177 -14.63 -0.11 -17.78
CA GLY A 177 -15.50 0.25 -18.91
C GLY A 177 -15.73 -0.94 -19.83
N ASN A 178 -15.28 -0.84 -21.08
CA ASN A 178 -15.41 -1.92 -22.08
C ASN A 178 -14.30 -2.98 -21.99
N ILE A 179 -13.31 -2.79 -21.11
CA ILE A 179 -12.19 -3.72 -20.94
C ILE A 179 -12.45 -4.54 -19.68
N THR A 180 -12.89 -5.78 -19.87
CA THR A 180 -13.32 -6.70 -18.79
C THR A 180 -12.43 -7.93 -18.63
N GLU A 181 -11.36 -8.02 -19.43
CA GLU A 181 -10.41 -9.13 -19.42
C GLU A 181 -8.97 -8.63 -19.44
N GLY A 182 -8.09 -9.43 -18.85
CA GLY A 182 -6.65 -9.16 -18.78
C GLY A 182 -5.99 -9.83 -17.58
N GLU A 183 -4.66 -9.85 -17.61
CA GLU A 183 -3.82 -10.45 -16.58
C GLU A 183 -2.44 -9.78 -16.56
N TYR A 184 -1.75 -9.89 -15.43
CA TYR A 184 -0.34 -9.59 -15.29
C TYR A 184 0.48 -10.70 -15.94
N SER A 185 1.45 -10.33 -16.77
CA SER A 185 2.32 -11.29 -17.45
C SER A 185 3.56 -11.64 -16.61
N ARG A 186 4.19 -12.78 -16.90
CA ARG A 186 5.49 -13.15 -16.32
C ARG A 186 6.57 -12.09 -16.57
N GLU A 187 6.52 -11.43 -17.73
CA GLU A 187 7.46 -10.36 -18.08
C GLU A 187 7.28 -9.15 -17.16
N GLN A 188 6.04 -8.73 -16.90
CA GLN A 188 5.74 -7.60 -16.02
C GLN A 188 6.16 -7.89 -14.57
N ILE A 189 5.90 -9.10 -14.08
CA ILE A 189 6.38 -9.54 -12.76
C ILE A 189 7.91 -9.59 -12.73
N GLY A 190 8.54 -10.16 -13.76
CA GLY A 190 9.99 -10.23 -13.88
C GLY A 190 10.67 -8.86 -13.90
N SER A 191 10.05 -7.86 -14.54
CA SER A 191 10.54 -6.48 -14.54
C SER A 191 10.50 -5.85 -13.14
N MET A 192 9.44 -6.08 -12.36
CA MET A 192 9.37 -5.62 -10.98
C MET A 192 10.42 -6.30 -10.10
N LEU A 193 10.59 -7.62 -10.24
CA LEU A 193 11.60 -8.37 -9.49
C LEU A 193 13.03 -7.89 -9.80
N ARG A 194 13.36 -7.67 -11.07
CA ARG A 194 14.68 -7.12 -11.46
C ARG A 194 14.90 -5.75 -10.83
N LEU A 195 13.93 -4.85 -10.95
CA LEU A 195 14.02 -3.50 -10.41
C LEU A 195 14.27 -3.51 -8.88
N VAL A 196 13.48 -4.28 -8.14
CA VAL A 196 13.62 -4.41 -6.67
C VAL A 196 14.99 -4.96 -6.28
N ASN A 197 15.50 -5.96 -7.00
CA ASN A 197 16.79 -6.60 -6.72
C ASN A 197 17.98 -5.70 -7.10
N GLU A 198 17.98 -5.13 -8.31
CA GLU A 198 19.06 -4.30 -8.84
C GLU A 198 19.29 -3.04 -7.98
N HIS A 199 18.21 -2.48 -7.41
CA HIS A 199 18.28 -1.32 -6.53
C HIS A 199 18.44 -1.67 -5.04
N ASN A 200 18.59 -2.95 -4.68
CA ASN A 200 18.75 -3.41 -3.29
C ASN A 200 17.69 -2.84 -2.33
N VAL A 201 16.42 -2.86 -2.75
CA VAL A 201 15.32 -2.42 -1.89
C VAL A 201 15.36 -3.20 -0.58
N ASN A 202 15.25 -2.49 0.54
CA ASN A 202 15.28 -3.07 1.89
C ASN A 202 14.08 -2.66 2.76
N GLN A 203 13.18 -1.86 2.21
CA GLN A 203 11.93 -1.45 2.84
C GLN A 203 10.90 -2.57 2.74
N THR A 204 9.89 -2.54 3.61
CA THR A 204 8.69 -3.35 3.40
C THR A 204 8.03 -2.95 2.09
N VAL A 205 7.64 -3.93 1.27
CA VAL A 205 7.02 -3.68 -0.04
C VAL A 205 5.60 -4.23 -0.10
N THR A 206 4.68 -3.49 -0.67
CA THR A 206 3.41 -4.03 -1.15
C THR A 206 3.27 -3.75 -2.64
N PHE A 207 2.67 -4.70 -3.37
CA PHE A 207 2.43 -4.57 -4.80
C PHE A 207 0.94 -4.31 -5.04
N PRO A 208 0.52 -3.06 -5.33
CA PRO A 208 -0.85 -2.77 -5.72
C PRO A 208 -1.19 -3.44 -7.05
N VAL A 209 -2.20 -4.31 -7.01
CA VAL A 209 -2.68 -5.08 -8.17
C VAL A 209 -4.18 -4.88 -8.33
N ARG A 210 -4.61 -4.57 -9.56
CA ARG A 210 -6.01 -4.28 -9.85
C ARG A 210 -6.83 -5.57 -9.87
N ALA A 211 -7.91 -5.62 -9.12
CA ALA A 211 -8.70 -6.81 -8.81
C ALA A 211 -9.11 -7.64 -10.05
N GLY A 212 -9.61 -6.98 -11.09
CA GLY A 212 -10.00 -7.66 -12.34
C GLY A 212 -8.84 -8.37 -13.02
N LEU A 213 -7.67 -7.73 -13.09
CA LEU A 213 -6.45 -8.31 -13.65
C LEU A 213 -5.86 -9.38 -12.73
N ALA A 214 -5.81 -9.10 -11.42
CA ALA A 214 -5.26 -9.98 -10.41
C ALA A 214 -6.01 -11.31 -10.35
N SER A 215 -7.34 -11.29 -10.51
CA SER A 215 -8.18 -12.49 -10.52
C SER A 215 -7.75 -13.53 -11.56
N ASN A 216 -7.11 -13.10 -12.65
CA ASN A 216 -6.58 -14.00 -13.69
C ASN A 216 -5.09 -14.31 -13.55
N SER A 217 -4.40 -13.71 -12.57
CA SER A 217 -2.92 -13.66 -12.52
C SER A 217 -2.31 -14.47 -11.38
N GLN A 218 -3.06 -15.39 -10.75
CA GLN A 218 -2.65 -16.04 -9.50
C GLN A 218 -1.22 -16.62 -9.54
N PRO A 219 -0.81 -17.44 -10.54
CA PRO A 219 0.51 -18.05 -10.52
C PRO A 219 1.66 -17.02 -10.46
N VAL A 220 1.57 -15.95 -11.25
CA VAL A 220 2.65 -14.96 -11.34
C VAL A 220 2.69 -14.03 -10.13
N LEU A 221 1.54 -13.78 -9.49
CA LEU A 221 1.47 -12.99 -8.26
C LEU A 221 2.01 -13.77 -7.05
N LEU A 222 1.74 -15.08 -6.99
CA LEU A 222 2.35 -15.95 -5.97
C LEU A 222 3.87 -16.03 -6.14
N ASP A 223 4.35 -16.12 -7.38
CA ASP A 223 5.78 -16.04 -7.67
C ASP A 223 6.36 -14.69 -7.18
N LEU A 224 5.72 -13.55 -7.50
CA LEU A 224 6.17 -12.22 -7.05
C LEU A 224 6.39 -12.14 -5.54
N VAL A 225 5.41 -12.54 -4.73
CA VAL A 225 5.49 -12.44 -3.26
C VAL A 225 6.50 -13.43 -2.70
N ARG A 226 6.60 -14.65 -3.26
CA ARG A 226 7.59 -15.65 -2.85
C ARG A 226 9.02 -15.14 -3.05
N GLU A 227 9.32 -14.63 -4.25
CA GLU A 227 10.66 -14.13 -4.60
C GLU A 227 11.04 -12.84 -3.86
N THR A 228 10.08 -12.15 -3.24
CA THR A 228 10.30 -10.91 -2.47
C THR A 228 10.05 -11.08 -0.97
N SER A 229 9.98 -12.32 -0.48
CA SER A 229 9.65 -12.64 0.91
C SER A 229 10.62 -12.02 1.93
N SER A 230 11.89 -11.79 1.56
CA SER A 230 12.88 -11.09 2.38
C SER A 230 12.52 -9.63 2.69
N LEU A 231 11.62 -9.03 1.90
CA LEU A 231 11.14 -7.65 2.06
C LEU A 231 9.85 -7.58 2.88
N ASN A 232 9.47 -8.67 3.56
CA ASN A 232 8.16 -8.81 4.19
C ASN A 232 7.01 -8.40 3.22
N SER A 233 7.11 -8.82 1.97
CA SER A 233 6.26 -8.29 0.91
C SER A 233 4.80 -8.73 1.06
N SER A 234 3.87 -7.97 0.47
CA SER A 234 2.43 -8.25 0.37
C SER A 234 1.87 -7.82 -0.99
N ILE A 235 0.61 -8.13 -1.26
CA ILE A 235 -0.17 -7.48 -2.33
C ILE A 235 -1.22 -6.54 -1.75
N THR A 236 -1.53 -5.47 -2.47
CA THR A 236 -2.71 -4.63 -2.21
C THR A 236 -3.67 -4.80 -3.37
N VAL A 237 -4.73 -5.57 -3.17
CA VAL A 237 -5.78 -5.76 -4.18
C VAL A 237 -6.66 -4.52 -4.18
N TRP A 238 -6.66 -3.77 -5.29
CA TRP A 238 -7.49 -2.56 -5.42
C TRP A 238 -8.43 -2.64 -6.61
N SER A 239 -9.54 -1.88 -6.60
CA SER A 239 -10.49 -1.85 -7.72
C SER A 239 -11.19 -0.51 -7.82
N SER A 240 -11.43 -0.04 -9.04
CA SER A 240 -12.37 1.07 -9.25
C SER A 240 -13.82 0.57 -9.13
N GLU A 241 -14.75 1.48 -8.84
CA GLU A 241 -16.17 1.19 -8.99
C GLU A 241 -16.51 0.80 -10.44
N GLY A 242 -17.29 -0.26 -10.61
CA GLY A 242 -17.71 -0.75 -11.92
C GLY A 242 -16.70 -1.64 -12.66
N ASP A 243 -15.50 -1.88 -12.10
CA ASP A 243 -14.57 -2.87 -12.67
C ASP A 243 -15.21 -4.26 -12.68
N ASN A 244 -15.09 -4.97 -13.81
CA ASN A 244 -15.47 -6.38 -13.88
C ASN A 244 -14.47 -7.23 -13.09
N VAL A 245 -14.94 -8.11 -12.21
CA VAL A 245 -14.07 -8.96 -11.39
C VAL A 245 -14.66 -10.37 -11.26
N GLU A 246 -13.87 -11.37 -11.62
CA GLU A 246 -14.19 -12.77 -11.37
C GLU A 246 -14.02 -13.08 -9.88
N VAL A 247 -15.11 -12.92 -9.12
CA VAL A 247 -15.12 -12.96 -7.64
C VAL A 247 -14.51 -14.25 -7.10
N ASP A 248 -14.88 -15.42 -7.64
CA ASP A 248 -14.37 -16.71 -7.17
C ASP A 248 -12.86 -16.86 -7.37
N ARG A 249 -12.34 -16.37 -8.50
CA ARG A 249 -10.91 -16.41 -8.78
C ARG A 249 -10.14 -15.44 -7.90
N LEU A 250 -10.69 -14.23 -7.68
CA LEU A 250 -10.08 -13.26 -6.79
C LEU A 250 -10.05 -13.79 -5.35
N ARG A 251 -11.15 -14.39 -4.88
CA ARG A 251 -11.22 -15.03 -3.57
C ARG A 251 -10.19 -16.14 -3.44
N ALA A 252 -10.06 -17.00 -4.47
CA ALA A 252 -9.06 -18.06 -4.49
C ALA A 252 -7.64 -17.49 -4.41
N LEU A 253 -7.33 -16.43 -5.17
CA LEU A 253 -6.05 -15.72 -5.06
C LEU A 253 -5.78 -15.25 -3.63
N ILE A 254 -6.71 -14.52 -3.02
CA ILE A 254 -6.52 -13.95 -1.67
C ILE A 254 -6.28 -15.06 -0.64
N LEU A 255 -7.05 -16.15 -0.70
CA LEU A 255 -6.92 -17.26 0.24
C LEU A 255 -5.64 -18.08 0.02
N THR A 256 -5.16 -18.20 -1.22
CA THR A 256 -3.88 -18.86 -1.51
C THR A 256 -2.68 -17.98 -1.16
N MET A 257 -2.80 -16.67 -1.34
CA MET A 257 -1.77 -15.69 -0.96
C MET A 257 -1.60 -15.59 0.57
N GLY A 258 -2.72 -15.72 1.30
CA GLY A 258 -2.78 -15.50 2.73
C GLY A 258 -3.39 -14.13 3.07
N LEU A 259 -4.22 -14.12 4.13
CA LEU A 259 -4.86 -12.89 4.63
C LEU A 259 -3.83 -11.96 5.27
N GLU A 260 -2.75 -12.52 5.78
CA GLU A 260 -1.58 -11.85 6.36
C GLU A 260 -0.62 -11.27 5.32
N LYS A 261 -0.92 -11.48 4.03
CA LYS A 261 -0.14 -10.98 2.89
C LYS A 261 -1.00 -10.21 1.87
N THR A 262 -2.26 -9.96 2.19
CA THR A 262 -3.20 -9.30 1.27
C THR A 262 -3.92 -8.14 1.94
N TYR A 263 -3.67 -6.93 1.48
CA TYR A 263 -4.53 -5.79 1.75
C TYR A 263 -5.67 -5.73 0.73
N LEU A 264 -6.85 -5.29 1.17
CA LEU A 264 -8.04 -5.19 0.32
C LEU A 264 -8.56 -3.75 0.28
N ASP A 265 -8.54 -3.17 -0.91
CA ASP A 265 -8.81 -1.76 -1.20
C ASP A 265 -9.84 -1.64 -2.34
N VAL A 266 -11.02 -2.21 -2.14
CA VAL A 266 -12.05 -2.41 -3.18
C VAL A 266 -13.42 -1.86 -2.76
N PRO A 267 -14.33 -1.57 -3.70
CA PRO A 267 -15.68 -1.15 -3.38
C PRO A 267 -16.39 -2.14 -2.45
N HIS A 268 -17.22 -1.61 -1.55
CA HIS A 268 -17.92 -2.40 -0.52
C HIS A 268 -18.71 -3.57 -1.12
N GLU A 269 -19.35 -3.38 -2.27
CA GLU A 269 -20.10 -4.45 -2.95
C GLU A 269 -19.22 -5.62 -3.38
N LEU A 270 -18.00 -5.35 -3.86
CA LEU A 270 -17.05 -6.40 -4.23
C LEU A 270 -16.51 -7.09 -2.98
N ALA A 271 -16.13 -6.32 -1.95
CA ALA A 271 -15.65 -6.86 -0.68
C ALA A 271 -16.68 -7.82 -0.04
N ALA A 272 -17.97 -7.44 -0.06
CA ALA A 272 -19.05 -8.26 0.47
C ALA A 272 -19.24 -9.60 -0.27
N LYS A 273 -19.02 -9.63 -1.58
CA LYS A 273 -19.14 -10.84 -2.42
C LYS A 273 -17.97 -11.82 -2.24
N LEU A 274 -16.81 -11.37 -1.75
CA LEU A 274 -15.65 -12.25 -1.57
C LEU A 274 -15.83 -13.26 -0.44
N HIS A 275 -16.74 -13.01 0.51
CA HIS A 275 -17.02 -13.90 1.65
C HIS A 275 -15.71 -14.40 2.32
N LEU A 276 -14.80 -13.47 2.60
CA LEU A 276 -13.53 -13.77 3.26
C LEU A 276 -13.77 -14.15 4.73
N PRO A 277 -12.89 -14.99 5.33
CA PRO A 277 -12.97 -15.31 6.75
C PRO A 277 -13.00 -14.05 7.61
N PRO A 278 -13.81 -14.02 8.68
CA PRO A 278 -13.80 -12.91 9.62
C PRO A 278 -12.42 -12.82 10.29
N PRO A 279 -12.05 -11.64 10.85
CA PRO A 279 -10.87 -11.54 11.69
C PRO A 279 -10.94 -12.58 12.81
N THR A 280 -9.83 -13.29 13.03
CA THR A 280 -9.70 -14.22 14.15
C THR A 280 -9.83 -13.43 15.44
N ASN A 281 -10.93 -13.64 16.16
CA ASN A 281 -11.07 -13.13 17.52
C ASN A 281 -10.15 -13.97 18.42
N THR A 282 -8.89 -13.57 18.57
CA THR A 282 -8.09 -14.00 19.71
C THR A 282 -8.60 -13.28 20.95
N LYS A 283 -9.75 -13.74 21.46
CA LYS A 283 -10.09 -13.58 22.86
C LYS A 283 -9.36 -14.68 23.61
N ASN A 284 -8.22 -14.35 24.22
CA ASN A 284 -7.73 -15.02 25.42
C ASN A 284 -7.50 -13.93 26.48
#